data_AF-A0A970X0N1-F1
#
_entry.id   AF-A0A970X0N1-F1
#
_cell.length_a   1.000
_cell.length_b   1.000
_cell.length_c   1.000
_cell.angle_alpha   90.00
_cell.angle_beta   90.00
_cell.angle_gamma   90.00
#
_symmetry.space_group_name_H-M   'P 1'
#
loop_
_entity.id
_entity.type
_entity.pdbx_description
1 polymer ?
#
loop_
_entity_poly.entity_id
_entity_poly.type
_entity_poly.pdbx_seq_one_letter_code
_entity_poly.pdbx_strand_id
1 'polypeptide(L)'
;KILLEKENLPEDLFTLTKTELNNILSSSVISQAIVKIIEQEAAEGGSLAGFLIIDRVVEWYDTIQDGARIDGELRKLFASSKILFGENPNFDDMGDLVKVNNIIALSDEEIDLLIDSIILKDSLANQLIKVGEEGILNINLPLFDASWDTEIKNFIIGTKVLFGESVDLNNLSLSVDTVVDLSPENMNKVVNSIILVDTAVNKITELTTTGGSMHGILIIPAGLQAEDYRGANGELKKFLVASKIIKGTGSIENVVFDVDKFLGPDQEELLASKIFEASAIEFIKKSDKLIVPLASEGDKYYYLADTTIVWERTYSGNTITDIGELRKFLAGVKEIIGTSSFADLAFTMDTMLAVNFDSVLHSRVLEATIAKMIADLITSGTLTGFVKEPASGYQWYYHKTSTDALNGVVRRGEYELTAQPTYQYSDLLGLIEAIQKMNAAGLNYSNIDYNTIAAGDTNDLADALWDYSRIMRGSIASLLNQSLSGVANPLKPVFTDDQFTTKADVLNALVTFKTFVALL
;
A
#
# COMPACT_ATOMS: atom_id res chain seq x y z
N LYS A 1 20.63 -60.67 20.77
CA LYS A 1 19.87 -61.50 19.83
C LYS A 1 19.31 -60.65 18.70
N ILE A 2 18.40 -59.72 18.98
CA ILE A 2 17.85 -58.78 17.97
C ILE A 2 18.98 -58.10 17.15
N LEU A 3 19.95 -57.46 17.79
CA LEU A 3 21.09 -56.83 17.11
C LEU A 3 22.05 -57.80 16.39
N LEU A 4 22.08 -59.08 16.80
CA LEU A 4 22.93 -60.09 16.17
C LEU A 4 22.28 -60.70 14.91
N GLU A 5 20.99 -60.45 14.73
CA GLU A 5 20.21 -60.86 13.56
C GLU A 5 20.16 -59.75 12.49
N LYS A 6 20.82 -58.61 12.74
CA LYS A 6 21.00 -57.51 11.79
C LYS A 6 22.28 -57.75 10.98
N GLU A 7 22.23 -57.51 9.69
CA GLU A 7 23.31 -57.80 8.74
C GLU A 7 24.08 -56.54 8.34
N ASN A 8 23.41 -55.38 8.35
CA ASN A 8 23.97 -54.09 7.94
C ASN A 8 23.84 -53.08 9.09
N LEU A 9 24.75 -53.15 10.06
CA LEU A 9 24.85 -52.13 11.11
C LEU A 9 25.81 -51.03 10.65
N PRO A 10 25.46 -49.74 10.82
CA PRO A 10 24.37 -49.23 11.66
C PRO A 10 23.00 -49.02 10.97
N GLU A 11 22.87 -49.23 9.66
CA GLU A 11 21.65 -48.97 8.86
C GLU A 11 20.41 -49.65 9.43
N ASP A 12 20.54 -50.92 9.80
CA ASP A 12 19.49 -51.76 10.36
C ASP A 12 18.94 -51.26 11.71
N LEU A 13 19.64 -50.32 12.38
CA LEU A 13 19.13 -49.66 13.59
C LEU A 13 18.00 -48.68 13.26
N PHE A 14 18.02 -48.09 12.07
CA PHE A 14 17.03 -47.08 11.65
C PHE A 14 15.74 -47.71 11.12
N THR A 15 15.66 -49.04 11.07
CA THR A 15 14.50 -49.79 10.58
C THR A 15 13.83 -50.65 11.66
N LEU A 16 14.24 -50.50 12.92
CA LEU A 16 13.72 -51.26 14.06
C LEU A 16 12.21 -51.08 14.22
N THR A 17 11.51 -52.17 14.53
CA THR A 17 10.11 -52.13 14.92
C THR A 17 9.95 -51.54 16.34
N LYS A 18 8.77 -51.01 16.65
CA LYS A 18 8.44 -50.49 17.99
C LYS A 18 8.74 -51.49 19.12
N THR A 19 8.50 -52.78 18.89
CA THR A 19 8.78 -53.85 19.86
C THR A 19 10.27 -54.08 20.03
N GLU A 20 11.03 -54.13 18.94
CA GLU A 20 12.50 -54.24 19.01
C GLU A 20 13.11 -53.03 19.72
N LEU A 21 12.64 -51.82 19.39
CA LEU A 21 13.07 -50.57 20.00
C LEU A 21 12.82 -50.57 21.52
N ASN A 22 11.63 -50.99 21.97
CA ASN A 22 11.33 -51.13 23.40
C ASN A 22 12.29 -52.09 24.12
N ASN A 23 12.62 -53.22 23.50
CA ASN A 23 13.51 -54.20 24.10
C ASN A 23 14.96 -53.72 24.12
N ILE A 24 15.44 -53.12 23.03
CA ILE A 24 16.82 -52.62 22.89
C ILE A 24 17.08 -51.46 23.86
N LEU A 25 16.19 -50.47 23.88
CA LEU A 25 16.36 -49.27 24.70
C LEU A 25 16.10 -49.51 26.20
N SER A 26 15.57 -50.67 26.60
CA SER A 26 15.51 -51.07 28.01
C SER A 26 16.89 -51.32 28.64
N SER A 27 17.92 -51.53 27.81
CA SER A 27 19.30 -51.76 28.26
C SER A 27 20.12 -50.48 28.14
N SER A 28 20.60 -49.96 29.28
CA SER A 28 21.46 -48.78 29.32
C SER A 28 22.79 -48.99 28.61
N VAL A 29 23.37 -50.20 28.71
CA VAL A 29 24.65 -50.53 28.06
C VAL A 29 24.51 -50.53 26.54
N ILE A 30 23.42 -51.12 26.02
CA ILE A 30 23.17 -51.16 24.57
C ILE A 30 22.84 -49.75 24.07
N SER A 31 22.01 -49.00 24.80
CA SER A 31 21.67 -47.62 24.43
C SER A 31 22.92 -46.73 24.36
N GLN A 32 23.82 -46.81 25.34
CA GLN A 32 25.09 -46.07 25.33
C GLN A 32 26.01 -46.48 24.17
N ALA A 33 26.04 -47.77 23.81
CA ALA A 33 26.82 -48.24 22.67
C ALA A 33 26.25 -47.69 21.35
N ILE A 34 24.92 -47.67 21.19
CA ILE A 34 24.27 -47.11 20.00
C ILE A 34 24.54 -45.61 19.88
N VAL A 35 24.42 -44.84 20.97
CA VAL A 35 24.74 -43.40 20.96
C VAL A 35 26.16 -43.17 20.47
N LYS A 36 27.14 -43.93 20.96
CA LYS A 36 28.54 -43.81 20.50
C LYS A 36 28.72 -44.11 19.01
N ILE A 37 27.98 -45.09 18.47
CA ILE A 37 28.02 -45.40 17.04
C ILE A 37 27.43 -44.22 16.26
N ILE A 38 26.28 -43.69 16.68
CA ILE A 38 25.67 -42.51 16.06
C ILE A 38 26.62 -41.30 16.09
N GLU A 39 27.26 -41.03 17.23
CA GLU A 39 28.26 -39.96 17.37
C GLU A 39 29.45 -40.15 16.43
N GLN A 40 29.93 -41.39 16.25
CA GLN A 40 31.02 -41.71 15.33
C GLN A 40 30.62 -41.52 13.87
N GLU A 41 29.43 -41.98 13.48
CA GLU A 41 28.95 -41.84 12.10
C GLU A 41 28.59 -40.39 11.74
N ALA A 42 28.12 -39.59 12.69
CA ALA A 42 27.78 -38.18 12.48
C ALA A 42 29.00 -37.23 12.54
N ALA A 43 30.13 -37.68 13.10
CA ALA A 43 31.35 -36.90 13.18
C ALA A 43 32.03 -36.74 11.81
N GLU A 44 32.95 -35.77 11.70
CA GLU A 44 33.73 -35.55 10.47
C GLU A 44 34.45 -36.84 10.02
N GLY A 45 34.19 -37.26 8.78
CA GLY A 45 34.72 -38.49 8.20
C GLY A 45 33.88 -39.75 8.45
N GLY A 46 32.82 -39.66 9.27
CA GLY A 46 31.78 -40.68 9.38
C GLY A 46 30.81 -40.66 8.20
N SER A 47 30.05 -41.73 8.00
CA SER A 47 29.14 -41.84 6.86
C SER A 47 28.03 -40.79 6.91
N LEU A 48 27.48 -40.52 8.09
CA LEU A 48 26.37 -39.58 8.34
C LEU A 48 26.81 -38.13 8.57
N ALA A 49 28.09 -37.80 8.34
CA ALA A 49 28.65 -36.47 8.56
C ALA A 49 27.89 -35.39 7.76
N GLY A 50 27.32 -34.41 8.46
CA GLY A 50 26.53 -33.34 7.85
C GLY A 50 25.17 -33.78 7.29
N PHE A 51 24.77 -35.04 7.49
CA PHE A 51 23.42 -35.55 7.26
C PHE A 51 22.66 -35.68 8.56
N LEU A 52 23.28 -36.29 9.57
CA LEU A 52 22.74 -36.41 10.91
C LEU A 52 23.28 -35.29 11.80
N ILE A 53 22.41 -34.42 12.32
CA ILE A 53 22.81 -33.28 13.16
C ILE A 53 22.50 -33.60 14.62
N ILE A 54 23.52 -33.68 15.46
CA ILE A 54 23.39 -34.16 16.86
C ILE A 54 23.80 -33.11 17.90
N ASP A 55 24.21 -31.93 17.47
CA ASP A 55 24.85 -30.89 18.27
C ASP A 55 23.99 -30.37 19.44
N ARG A 56 22.67 -30.44 19.31
CA ARG A 56 21.72 -29.96 20.33
C ARG A 56 21.16 -31.06 21.24
N VAL A 57 21.61 -32.29 21.10
CA VAL A 57 21.04 -33.41 21.87
C VAL A 57 21.56 -33.39 23.29
N VAL A 58 20.67 -33.06 24.23
CA VAL A 58 20.96 -33.05 25.67
C VAL A 58 20.41 -34.26 26.41
N GLU A 59 19.30 -34.84 25.94
CA GLU A 59 18.58 -35.93 26.59
C GLU A 59 18.45 -37.14 25.65
N TRP A 60 19.51 -37.94 25.56
CA TRP A 60 19.55 -39.13 24.72
C TRP A 60 18.61 -40.24 25.17
N TYR A 61 18.43 -40.43 26.47
CA TYR A 61 17.84 -41.65 27.04
C TYR A 61 16.45 -41.40 27.60
N ASP A 62 15.60 -42.44 27.55
CA ASP A 62 14.29 -42.41 28.19
C ASP A 62 14.44 -42.13 29.69
N THR A 63 13.52 -41.33 30.23
CA THR A 63 13.39 -41.09 31.66
C THR A 63 12.05 -41.59 32.18
N ILE A 64 11.93 -41.78 33.49
CA ILE A 64 10.65 -42.11 34.13
C ILE A 64 10.28 -40.93 35.02
N GLN A 65 9.17 -40.29 34.72
CA GLN A 65 8.58 -39.22 35.52
C GLN A 65 7.17 -39.63 35.93
N ASP A 66 6.88 -39.61 37.23
CA ASP A 66 5.57 -39.96 37.80
C ASP A 66 5.04 -41.35 37.36
N GLY A 67 5.95 -42.30 37.16
CA GLY A 67 5.63 -43.67 36.71
C GLY A 67 5.31 -43.79 35.22
N ALA A 68 5.33 -42.69 34.47
CA ALA A 68 5.23 -42.68 33.01
C ALA A 68 6.63 -42.57 32.40
N ARG A 69 6.84 -43.26 31.27
CA ARG A 69 8.05 -43.12 30.47
C ARG A 69 7.97 -41.82 29.67
N ILE A 70 9.02 -41.02 29.74
CA ILE A 70 9.27 -39.91 28.83
C ILE A 70 10.31 -40.38 27.83
N ASP A 71 9.96 -40.34 26.56
CA ASP A 71 10.78 -40.83 25.47
C ASP A 71 12.00 -39.90 25.29
N GLY A 72 13.21 -40.47 25.32
CA GLY A 72 14.46 -39.75 25.05
C GLY A 72 14.73 -39.60 23.56
N GLU A 73 15.70 -38.76 23.19
CA GLU A 73 15.99 -38.45 21.80
C GLU A 73 16.35 -39.69 20.97
N LEU A 74 17.06 -40.67 21.55
CA LEU A 74 17.40 -41.91 20.85
C LEU A 74 16.16 -42.70 20.41
N ARG A 75 15.10 -42.69 21.24
CA ARG A 75 13.84 -43.33 20.91
C ARG A 75 13.10 -42.57 19.82
N LYS A 76 13.04 -41.24 19.94
CA LYS A 76 12.35 -40.38 18.98
C LYS A 76 13.00 -40.50 17.59
N LEU A 77 14.33 -40.48 17.54
CA LEU A 77 15.11 -40.70 16.32
C LEU A 77 14.69 -42.00 15.62
N PHE A 78 14.73 -43.14 16.31
CA PHE A 78 14.42 -44.42 15.67
C PHE A 78 12.92 -44.68 15.44
N ALA A 79 12.05 -44.04 16.23
CA ALA A 79 10.60 -44.15 16.02
C ALA A 79 10.18 -43.49 14.69
N SER A 80 10.91 -42.46 14.26
CA SER A 80 10.58 -41.64 13.10
C SER A 80 11.62 -41.72 11.99
N SER A 81 12.73 -42.45 12.18
CA SER A 81 13.83 -42.55 11.20
C SER A 81 13.39 -43.13 9.87
N LYS A 82 12.45 -44.07 9.87
CA LYS A 82 11.89 -44.67 8.65
C LYS A 82 11.18 -43.64 7.75
N ILE A 83 10.63 -42.58 8.35
CA ILE A 83 9.97 -41.50 7.62
C ILE A 83 10.98 -40.78 6.74
N LEU A 84 12.19 -40.54 7.27
CA LEU A 84 13.24 -39.81 6.56
C LEU A 84 14.07 -40.71 5.64
N PHE A 85 14.49 -41.88 6.16
CA PHE A 85 15.46 -42.75 5.50
C PHE A 85 14.84 -43.94 4.73
N GLY A 86 13.52 -44.12 4.80
CA GLY A 86 12.82 -45.23 4.18
C GLY A 86 13.01 -46.57 4.90
N GLU A 87 12.52 -47.64 4.27
CA GLU A 87 12.55 -49.00 4.84
C GLU A 87 13.92 -49.69 4.75
N ASN A 88 14.82 -49.22 3.88
CA ASN A 88 16.16 -49.78 3.65
C ASN A 88 17.18 -48.64 3.45
N PRO A 89 17.59 -47.93 4.53
CA PRO A 89 18.62 -46.91 4.44
C PRO A 89 19.93 -47.50 3.90
N ASN A 90 20.60 -46.74 3.02
CA ASN A 90 21.91 -47.08 2.49
C ASN A 90 22.87 -45.92 2.71
N PHE A 91 23.74 -46.04 3.73
CA PHE A 91 24.66 -44.98 4.09
C PHE A 91 25.83 -44.83 3.11
N ASP A 92 26.01 -45.77 2.19
CA ASP A 92 26.96 -45.62 1.08
C ASP A 92 26.41 -44.76 -0.08
N ASP A 93 25.09 -44.54 -0.14
CA ASP A 93 24.41 -43.73 -1.17
C ASP A 93 23.59 -42.60 -0.53
N MET A 94 24.31 -41.62 -0.01
CA MET A 94 23.73 -40.50 0.74
C MET A 94 22.87 -39.54 -0.10
N GLY A 95 23.01 -39.55 -1.43
CA GLY A 95 22.17 -38.73 -2.33
C GLY A 95 20.70 -39.15 -2.31
N ASP A 96 20.43 -40.41 -1.97
CA ASP A 96 19.09 -40.98 -1.89
C ASP A 96 18.52 -41.05 -0.47
N LEU A 97 19.34 -40.79 0.56
CA LEU A 97 19.00 -41.05 1.96
C LEU A 97 18.02 -40.04 2.57
N VAL A 98 18.15 -38.76 2.23
CA VAL A 98 17.22 -37.69 2.66
C VAL A 98 16.75 -36.93 1.42
N LYS A 99 15.84 -37.55 0.65
CA LYS A 99 15.19 -36.82 -0.45
C LYS A 99 14.19 -35.85 0.15
N VAL A 100 14.54 -34.58 0.21
CA VAL A 100 13.62 -33.51 0.64
C VAL A 100 12.30 -33.55 -0.17
N ASN A 101 12.35 -34.03 -1.42
CA ASN A 101 11.18 -34.30 -2.26
C ASN A 101 10.19 -35.32 -1.66
N ASN A 102 10.69 -36.35 -0.95
CA ASN A 102 9.84 -37.34 -0.28
C ASN A 102 9.13 -36.76 0.94
N ILE A 103 9.71 -35.74 1.55
CA ILE A 103 9.20 -35.08 2.75
C ILE A 103 7.92 -34.29 2.43
N ILE A 104 7.77 -33.85 1.18
CA ILE A 104 6.55 -33.20 0.69
C ILE A 104 5.37 -34.18 0.62
N ALA A 105 5.60 -35.49 0.54
CA ALA A 105 4.54 -36.49 0.49
C ALA A 105 4.02 -36.92 1.88
N LEU A 106 4.67 -36.49 2.97
CA LEU A 106 4.35 -36.95 4.34
C LEU A 106 2.99 -36.45 4.83
N SER A 107 2.25 -37.28 5.55
CA SER A 107 1.05 -36.86 6.30
C SER A 107 1.39 -35.90 7.45
N ASP A 108 0.40 -35.17 7.94
CA ASP A 108 0.58 -34.24 9.06
C ASP A 108 1.09 -34.97 10.32
N GLU A 109 0.62 -36.21 10.56
CA GLU A 109 1.08 -37.05 11.66
C GLU A 109 2.55 -37.48 11.50
N GLU A 110 2.97 -37.82 10.28
CA GLU A 110 4.38 -38.17 10.01
C GLU A 110 5.31 -36.97 10.17
N ILE A 111 4.85 -35.77 9.81
CA ILE A 111 5.60 -34.53 10.01
C ILE A 111 5.77 -34.25 11.51
N ASP A 112 4.70 -34.38 12.30
CA ASP A 112 4.77 -34.17 13.74
C ASP A 112 5.73 -35.16 14.41
N LEU A 113 5.69 -36.43 14.01
CA LEU A 113 6.63 -37.45 14.48
C LEU A 113 8.09 -37.15 14.12
N LEU A 114 8.35 -36.57 12.96
CA LEU A 114 9.70 -36.19 12.53
C LEU A 114 10.22 -35.00 13.35
N ILE A 115 9.40 -33.96 13.53
CA ILE A 115 9.77 -32.73 14.25
C ILE A 115 9.95 -32.97 15.76
N ASP A 116 9.30 -34.00 16.32
CA ASP A 116 9.47 -34.41 17.72
C ASP A 116 10.91 -34.84 18.06
N SER A 117 11.67 -35.36 17.09
CA SER A 117 13.09 -35.69 17.22
C SER A 117 13.94 -34.46 16.89
N ILE A 118 14.75 -34.00 17.86
CA ILE A 118 15.69 -32.89 17.65
C ILE A 118 16.68 -33.22 16.53
N ILE A 119 17.17 -34.46 16.49
CA ILE A 119 18.13 -34.91 15.48
C ILE A 119 17.50 -34.86 14.08
N LEU A 120 16.33 -35.47 13.88
CA LEU A 120 15.69 -35.49 12.56
C LEU A 120 15.25 -34.10 12.10
N LYS A 121 14.76 -33.26 13.03
CA LYS A 121 14.42 -31.87 12.75
C LYS A 121 15.64 -31.07 12.30
N ASP A 122 16.74 -31.13 13.04
CA ASP A 122 17.96 -30.36 12.72
C ASP A 122 18.64 -30.88 11.45
N SER A 123 18.61 -32.19 11.24
CA SER A 123 19.00 -32.83 9.99
C SER A 123 18.18 -32.33 8.81
N LEU A 124 16.85 -32.30 8.93
CA LEU A 124 15.99 -31.81 7.87
C LEU A 124 16.20 -30.32 7.61
N ALA A 125 16.31 -29.49 8.65
CA ALA A 125 16.66 -28.08 8.51
C ALA A 125 17.97 -27.91 7.74
N ASN A 126 19.01 -28.68 8.07
CA ASN A 126 20.29 -28.64 7.37
C ASN A 126 20.17 -29.05 5.89
N GLN A 127 19.37 -30.08 5.57
CA GLN A 127 19.14 -30.48 4.18
C GLN A 127 18.34 -29.43 3.41
N LEU A 128 17.34 -28.80 4.03
CA LEU A 128 16.61 -27.70 3.42
C LEU A 128 17.55 -26.53 3.13
N ILE A 129 18.40 -26.13 4.08
CA ILE A 129 19.40 -25.06 3.88
C ILE A 129 20.28 -25.36 2.65
N LYS A 130 20.80 -26.58 2.53
CA LYS A 130 21.59 -27.02 1.36
C LYS A 130 20.80 -26.91 0.03
N VAL A 131 19.52 -27.30 0.03
CA VAL A 131 18.64 -27.11 -1.14
C VAL A 131 18.49 -25.63 -1.50
N GLY A 132 18.47 -24.72 -0.52
CA GLY A 132 18.43 -23.27 -0.75
C GLY A 132 19.73 -22.69 -1.33
N GLU A 133 20.88 -23.28 -1.02
CA GLU A 133 22.18 -22.84 -1.57
C GLU A 133 22.31 -23.13 -3.07
N GLU A 134 21.68 -24.20 -3.55
CA GLU A 134 21.78 -24.66 -4.95
C GLU A 134 20.49 -24.44 -5.76
N GLY A 135 19.40 -24.01 -5.12
CA GLY A 135 18.05 -24.01 -5.66
C GLY A 135 17.36 -22.65 -5.76
N ILE A 136 16.05 -22.68 -6.00
CA ILE A 136 15.19 -21.49 -6.15
C ILE A 136 14.69 -20.97 -4.79
N LEU A 137 14.70 -21.82 -3.77
CA LEU A 137 14.19 -21.50 -2.44
C LEU A 137 15.13 -20.54 -1.71
N ASN A 138 14.59 -19.41 -1.26
CA ASN A 138 15.33 -18.43 -0.47
C ASN A 138 15.23 -18.79 1.02
N ILE A 139 16.24 -19.50 1.54
CA ILE A 139 16.25 -20.00 2.92
C ILE A 139 17.20 -19.13 3.76
N ASN A 140 16.64 -18.09 4.37
CA ASN A 140 17.36 -17.20 5.29
C ASN A 140 17.11 -17.57 6.76
N LEU A 141 17.20 -18.87 7.08
CA LEU A 141 17.04 -19.39 8.44
C LEU A 141 18.32 -20.13 8.84
N PRO A 142 19.06 -19.64 9.85
CA PRO A 142 20.22 -20.35 10.37
C PRO A 142 19.86 -21.74 10.88
N LEU A 143 20.81 -22.68 10.78
CA LEU A 143 20.70 -23.94 11.50
C LEU A 143 20.52 -23.64 13.00
N PHE A 144 19.59 -24.36 13.64
CA PHE A 144 19.19 -24.20 15.04
C PHE A 144 18.29 -23.01 15.39
N ASP A 145 17.84 -22.20 14.42
CA ASP A 145 16.82 -21.18 14.67
C ASP A 145 15.53 -21.80 15.25
N ALA A 146 14.92 -21.15 16.24
CA ALA A 146 13.71 -21.66 16.89
C ALA A 146 12.51 -21.73 15.93
N SER A 147 12.52 -20.95 14.85
CA SER A 147 11.47 -20.94 13.83
C SER A 147 11.32 -22.30 13.14
N TRP A 148 12.39 -23.13 13.10
CA TRP A 148 12.35 -24.49 12.55
C TRP A 148 11.33 -25.40 13.25
N ASP A 149 10.97 -25.12 14.51
CA ASP A 149 9.98 -25.89 15.26
C ASP A 149 8.61 -25.92 14.58
N THR A 150 8.27 -24.87 13.84
CA THR A 150 7.03 -24.78 13.06
C THR A 150 7.26 -24.69 11.57
N GLU A 151 8.41 -24.17 11.14
CA GLU A 151 8.66 -23.86 9.74
C GLU A 151 8.68 -25.09 8.87
N ILE A 152 9.24 -26.22 9.33
CA ILE A 152 9.28 -27.46 8.54
C ILE A 152 7.85 -27.87 8.14
N LYS A 153 6.94 -27.89 9.11
CA LYS A 153 5.53 -28.24 8.87
C LYS A 153 4.84 -27.23 7.97
N ASN A 154 5.02 -25.94 8.23
CA ASN A 154 4.42 -24.88 7.42
C ASN A 154 4.94 -24.91 5.98
N PHE A 155 6.23 -25.14 5.78
CA PHE A 155 6.87 -25.26 4.48
C PHE A 155 6.30 -26.44 3.69
N ILE A 156 6.20 -27.63 4.30
CA ILE A 156 5.64 -28.81 3.64
C ILE A 156 4.18 -28.57 3.25
N ILE A 157 3.35 -28.08 4.18
CA ILE A 157 1.93 -27.80 3.93
C ILE A 157 1.76 -26.74 2.83
N GLY A 158 2.50 -25.64 2.89
CA GLY A 158 2.44 -24.58 1.88
C GLY A 158 2.93 -25.06 0.51
N THR A 159 3.97 -25.89 0.48
CA THR A 159 4.50 -26.49 -0.75
C THR A 159 3.46 -27.40 -1.40
N LYS A 160 2.78 -28.24 -0.61
CA LYS A 160 1.66 -29.07 -1.11
C LYS A 160 0.54 -28.24 -1.72
N VAL A 161 0.23 -27.09 -1.10
CA VAL A 161 -0.80 -26.16 -1.62
C VAL A 161 -0.39 -25.60 -2.99
N LEU A 162 0.88 -25.29 -3.19
CA LEU A 162 1.37 -24.66 -4.42
C LEU A 162 1.65 -25.66 -5.55
N PHE A 163 2.15 -26.86 -5.21
CA PHE A 163 2.71 -27.79 -6.19
C PHE A 163 2.04 -29.18 -6.18
N GLY A 164 1.15 -29.45 -5.23
CA GLY A 164 0.56 -30.77 -5.00
C GLY A 164 1.43 -31.70 -4.15
N GLU A 165 1.03 -32.96 -4.04
CA GLU A 165 1.67 -33.96 -3.14
C GLU A 165 2.97 -34.57 -3.68
N SER A 166 3.36 -34.23 -4.91
CA SER A 166 4.59 -34.72 -5.54
C SER A 166 5.27 -33.58 -6.29
N VAL A 167 6.38 -33.09 -5.74
CA VAL A 167 7.15 -31.98 -6.31
C VAL A 167 8.65 -32.30 -6.26
N ASP A 168 9.37 -31.81 -7.27
CA ASP A 168 10.83 -31.76 -7.26
C ASP A 168 11.29 -30.36 -6.82
N LEU A 169 11.77 -30.25 -5.58
CA LEU A 169 12.24 -28.99 -4.98
C LEU A 169 13.48 -28.43 -5.69
N ASN A 170 14.24 -29.27 -6.39
CA ASN A 170 15.41 -28.83 -7.17
C ASN A 170 15.02 -28.23 -8.52
N ASN A 171 13.77 -28.42 -8.97
CA ASN A 171 13.27 -27.93 -10.24
C ASN A 171 11.85 -27.35 -10.10
N LEU A 172 11.73 -26.39 -9.18
CA LEU A 172 10.46 -25.71 -8.93
C LEU A 172 10.11 -24.78 -10.09
N SER A 173 8.88 -24.92 -10.59
CA SER A 173 8.28 -23.96 -11.51
C SER A 173 6.93 -23.54 -10.94
N LEU A 174 6.79 -22.26 -10.64
CA LEU A 174 5.57 -21.68 -10.08
C LEU A 174 5.16 -20.49 -10.96
N SER A 175 3.93 -20.52 -11.48
CA SER A 175 3.36 -19.33 -12.11
C SER A 175 2.85 -18.38 -11.03
N VAL A 176 3.03 -17.08 -11.24
CA VAL A 176 2.52 -16.06 -10.31
C VAL A 176 0.99 -16.16 -10.19
N ASP A 177 0.30 -16.48 -11.28
CA ASP A 177 -1.15 -16.66 -11.29
C ASP A 177 -1.62 -17.80 -10.37
N THR A 178 -0.88 -18.92 -10.26
CA THR A 178 -1.20 -20.00 -9.31
C THR A 178 -1.20 -19.49 -7.86
N VAL A 179 -0.26 -18.61 -7.51
CA VAL A 179 -0.16 -18.05 -6.15
C VAL A 179 -1.28 -17.04 -5.88
N VAL A 180 -1.58 -16.20 -6.87
CA VAL A 180 -2.62 -15.16 -6.72
C VAL A 180 -4.03 -15.77 -6.71
N ASP A 181 -4.26 -16.88 -7.40
CA ASP A 181 -5.57 -17.53 -7.48
C ASP A 181 -5.94 -18.39 -6.26
N LEU A 182 -5.01 -18.57 -5.30
CA LEU A 182 -5.27 -19.30 -4.06
C LEU A 182 -6.54 -18.81 -3.34
N SER A 183 -7.21 -19.74 -2.66
CA SER A 183 -8.28 -19.39 -1.72
C SER A 183 -7.69 -18.69 -0.49
N PRO A 184 -8.46 -17.89 0.26
CA PRO A 184 -7.96 -17.25 1.50
C PRO A 184 -7.38 -18.25 2.51
N GLU A 185 -7.95 -19.46 2.60
CA GLU A 185 -7.42 -20.54 3.44
C GLU A 185 -6.06 -21.03 2.95
N ASN A 186 -5.93 -21.27 1.64
CA ASN A 186 -4.68 -21.74 1.05
C ASN A 186 -3.61 -20.65 1.06
N MET A 187 -3.97 -19.38 0.92
CA MET A 187 -3.05 -18.26 1.12
C MET A 187 -2.48 -18.30 2.54
N ASN A 188 -3.30 -18.51 3.58
CA ASN A 188 -2.80 -18.62 4.96
C ASN A 188 -1.77 -19.75 5.13
N LYS A 189 -2.03 -20.92 4.52
CA LYS A 189 -1.09 -22.05 4.55
C LYS A 189 0.27 -21.68 3.94
N VAL A 190 0.26 -20.94 2.83
CA VAL A 190 1.48 -20.50 2.15
C VAL A 190 2.21 -19.41 2.95
N VAL A 191 1.51 -18.36 3.39
CA VAL A 191 2.16 -17.21 4.07
C VAL A 191 2.60 -17.51 5.52
N ASN A 192 2.21 -18.66 6.07
CA ASN A 192 2.70 -19.15 7.36
C ASN A 192 4.11 -19.76 7.25
N SER A 193 4.58 -20.12 6.05
CA SER A 193 5.96 -20.57 5.82
C SER A 193 6.86 -19.37 5.56
N ILE A 194 7.89 -19.23 6.40
CA ILE A 194 8.97 -18.26 6.23
C ILE A 194 9.69 -18.48 4.91
N ILE A 195 10.03 -19.72 4.56
CA ILE A 195 10.77 -20.06 3.35
C ILE A 195 9.98 -19.66 2.11
N LEU A 196 8.68 -20.00 2.05
CA LEU A 196 7.84 -19.64 0.91
C LEU A 196 7.59 -18.13 0.81
N VAL A 197 7.42 -17.45 1.95
CA VAL A 197 7.30 -15.98 1.98
C VAL A 197 8.57 -15.32 1.46
N ASP A 198 9.73 -15.68 2.01
CA ASP A 198 11.01 -15.08 1.65
C ASP A 198 11.39 -15.38 0.18
N THR A 199 11.01 -16.56 -0.33
CA THR A 199 11.16 -16.91 -1.75
C THR A 199 10.28 -16.03 -2.64
N ALA A 200 9.00 -15.87 -2.29
CA ALA A 200 8.07 -15.00 -3.04
C ALA A 200 8.50 -13.53 -3.01
N VAL A 201 8.97 -13.03 -1.86
CA VAL A 201 9.45 -11.65 -1.70
C VAL A 201 10.72 -11.41 -2.51
N ASN A 202 11.66 -12.36 -2.53
CA ASN A 202 12.83 -12.27 -3.40
C ASN A 202 12.40 -12.17 -4.87
N LYS A 203 11.40 -12.96 -5.30
CA LYS A 203 10.89 -12.90 -6.67
C LYS A 203 10.22 -11.57 -7.01
N ILE A 204 9.40 -11.03 -6.11
CA ILE A 204 8.77 -9.70 -6.28
C ILE A 204 9.86 -8.63 -6.37
N THR A 205 10.92 -8.74 -5.57
CA THR A 205 12.05 -7.81 -5.60
C THR A 205 12.77 -7.87 -6.95
N GLU A 206 13.10 -9.05 -7.45
CA GLU A 206 13.68 -9.22 -8.79
C GLU A 206 12.82 -8.56 -9.88
N LEU A 207 11.50 -8.80 -9.86
CA LEU A 207 10.58 -8.25 -10.86
C LEU A 207 10.49 -6.72 -10.82
N THR A 208 10.75 -6.09 -9.67
CA THR A 208 10.66 -4.63 -9.48
C THR A 208 12.00 -3.90 -9.62
N THR A 209 13.12 -4.62 -9.59
CA THR A 209 14.46 -4.05 -9.88
C THR A 209 14.62 -3.65 -11.35
N THR A 210 15.60 -2.80 -11.65
CA THR A 210 15.86 -2.31 -13.02
C THR A 210 16.06 -3.48 -14.00
N GLY A 211 15.23 -3.53 -15.04
CA GLY A 211 15.22 -4.61 -16.04
C GLY A 211 14.21 -5.72 -15.77
N GLY A 212 13.60 -5.75 -14.57
CA GLY A 212 12.45 -6.59 -14.26
C GLY A 212 11.16 -6.08 -14.92
N SER A 213 10.20 -6.99 -15.14
CA SER A 213 8.95 -6.69 -15.87
C SER A 213 8.00 -5.74 -15.12
N MET A 214 8.16 -5.62 -13.80
CA MET A 214 7.35 -4.76 -12.93
C MET A 214 8.10 -3.50 -12.49
N HIS A 215 9.28 -3.22 -13.06
CA HIS A 215 10.10 -2.07 -12.71
C HIS A 215 9.36 -0.75 -12.95
N GLY A 216 9.22 0.07 -11.90
CA GLY A 216 8.53 1.36 -11.95
C GLY A 216 7.00 1.26 -12.02
N ILE A 217 6.46 0.04 -12.09
CA ILE A 217 5.02 -0.25 -12.02
C ILE A 217 4.66 -0.58 -10.57
N LEU A 218 5.30 -1.61 -10.01
CA LEU A 218 5.20 -1.95 -8.60
C LEU A 218 6.33 -1.28 -7.81
N ILE A 219 5.95 -0.63 -6.73
CA ILE A 219 6.86 0.09 -5.84
C ILE A 219 6.90 -0.63 -4.50
N ILE A 220 8.06 -1.17 -4.15
CA ILE A 220 8.32 -1.68 -2.80
C ILE A 220 8.67 -0.46 -1.93
N PRO A 221 7.84 -0.09 -0.95
CA PRO A 221 8.11 1.06 -0.11
C PRO A 221 9.37 0.84 0.74
N ALA A 222 10.12 1.92 0.94
CA ALA A 222 11.31 1.88 1.79
C ALA A 222 10.91 1.52 3.24
N GLY A 223 11.73 0.70 3.90
CA GLY A 223 11.56 0.34 5.31
C GLY A 223 10.79 -0.95 5.58
N LEU A 224 10.18 -1.58 4.58
CA LEU A 224 9.67 -2.95 4.73
C LEU A 224 10.81 -3.92 5.06
N GLN A 225 10.69 -4.61 6.19
CA GLN A 225 11.61 -5.67 6.61
C GLN A 225 11.03 -7.06 6.28
N ALA A 226 11.86 -8.11 6.34
CA ALA A 226 11.44 -9.47 6.02
C ALA A 226 10.25 -9.93 6.86
N GLU A 227 10.26 -9.61 8.15
CA GLU A 227 9.20 -9.89 9.11
C GLU A 227 7.86 -9.22 8.78
N ASP A 228 7.85 -8.07 8.10
CA ASP A 228 6.61 -7.38 7.71
C ASP A 228 5.80 -8.19 6.70
N TYR A 229 6.45 -9.04 5.92
CA TYR A 229 5.80 -9.87 4.89
C TYR A 229 5.12 -11.12 5.44
N ARG A 230 5.56 -11.60 6.60
CA ARG A 230 5.27 -12.94 7.10
C ARG A 230 3.92 -13.02 7.82
N GLY A 231 3.31 -14.21 7.76
CA GLY A 231 2.11 -14.56 8.52
C GLY A 231 0.79 -14.06 7.93
N ALA A 232 -0.31 -14.48 8.55
CA ALA A 232 -1.67 -14.26 8.05
C ALA A 232 -2.15 -12.80 8.01
N ASN A 233 -1.38 -11.86 8.54
CA ASN A 233 -1.62 -10.41 8.48
C ASN A 233 -0.45 -9.65 7.82
N GLY A 234 0.57 -10.37 7.33
CA GLY A 234 1.76 -9.80 6.71
C GLY A 234 1.48 -9.20 5.34
N GLU A 235 2.45 -8.41 4.87
CA GLU A 235 2.39 -7.71 3.59
C GLU A 235 2.24 -8.66 2.40
N LEU A 236 2.86 -9.86 2.41
CA LEU A 236 2.72 -10.78 1.28
C LEU A 236 1.26 -11.20 1.07
N LYS A 237 0.53 -11.51 2.14
CA LYS A 237 -0.89 -11.87 2.01
C LYS A 237 -1.72 -10.71 1.48
N LYS A 238 -1.50 -9.51 2.00
CA LYS A 238 -2.18 -8.29 1.53
C LYS A 238 -1.89 -8.04 0.06
N PHE A 239 -0.64 -8.22 -0.36
CA PHE A 239 -0.20 -8.11 -1.75
C PHE A 239 -0.91 -9.15 -2.64
N LEU A 240 -1.02 -10.42 -2.21
CA LEU A 240 -1.72 -11.45 -2.98
C LEU A 240 -3.22 -11.17 -3.11
N VAL A 241 -3.86 -10.71 -2.03
CA VAL A 241 -5.27 -10.30 -2.05
C VAL A 241 -5.48 -9.14 -3.03
N ALA A 242 -4.66 -8.09 -2.93
CA ALA A 242 -4.74 -6.94 -3.83
C ALA A 242 -4.48 -7.33 -5.30
N SER A 243 -3.49 -8.19 -5.53
CA SER A 243 -3.17 -8.74 -6.86
C SER A 243 -4.35 -9.49 -7.48
N LYS A 244 -5.07 -10.28 -6.67
CA LYS A 244 -6.25 -11.03 -7.11
C LYS A 244 -7.39 -10.12 -7.54
N ILE A 245 -7.66 -9.08 -6.76
CA ILE A 245 -8.69 -8.08 -7.07
C ILE A 245 -8.34 -7.34 -8.37
N ILE A 246 -7.11 -6.85 -8.47
CA ILE A 246 -6.69 -6.01 -9.60
C ILE A 246 -6.60 -6.81 -10.92
N LYS A 247 -6.08 -8.04 -10.90
CA LYS A 247 -6.03 -8.88 -12.11
C LYS A 247 -7.41 -9.34 -12.58
N GLY A 248 -8.37 -9.49 -11.66
CA GLY A 248 -9.68 -10.06 -11.94
C GLY A 248 -9.55 -11.47 -12.55
N THR A 249 -10.12 -11.65 -13.75
CA THR A 249 -10.02 -12.92 -14.50
C THR A 249 -8.78 -13.02 -15.40
N GLY A 250 -7.97 -11.97 -15.48
CA GLY A 250 -6.75 -11.92 -16.29
C GLY A 250 -5.53 -12.46 -15.56
N SER A 251 -4.36 -12.23 -16.16
CA SER A 251 -3.06 -12.51 -15.56
C SER A 251 -2.50 -11.27 -14.88
N ILE A 252 -1.86 -11.46 -13.73
CA ILE A 252 -1.23 -10.38 -12.96
C ILE A 252 -0.10 -9.68 -13.74
N GLU A 253 0.56 -10.38 -14.66
CA GLU A 253 1.69 -9.82 -15.44
C GLU A 253 1.26 -8.75 -16.45
N ASN A 254 -0.02 -8.74 -16.83
CA ASN A 254 -0.59 -7.79 -17.80
C ASN A 254 -1.43 -6.70 -17.13
N VAL A 255 -1.37 -6.61 -15.80
CA VAL A 255 -2.14 -5.62 -15.06
C VAL A 255 -1.60 -4.23 -15.34
N VAL A 256 -2.50 -3.34 -15.72
CA VAL A 256 -2.25 -1.90 -15.75
C VAL A 256 -2.70 -1.32 -14.42
N PHE A 257 -1.80 -0.63 -13.72
CA PHE A 257 -2.14 0.21 -12.59
C PHE A 257 -2.89 1.44 -13.10
N ASP A 258 -4.20 1.45 -12.90
CA ASP A 258 -5.08 2.57 -13.22
C ASP A 258 -5.79 3.03 -11.95
N VAL A 259 -5.88 4.35 -11.75
CA VAL A 259 -6.56 4.98 -10.62
C VAL A 259 -8.01 4.49 -10.51
N ASP A 260 -8.67 4.22 -11.64
CA ASP A 260 -10.04 3.70 -11.67
C ASP A 260 -10.23 2.43 -10.85
N LYS A 261 -9.20 1.58 -10.75
CA LYS A 261 -9.24 0.36 -9.91
C LYS A 261 -9.39 0.67 -8.43
N PHE A 262 -8.90 1.83 -7.99
CA PHE A 262 -8.93 2.28 -6.60
C PHE A 262 -10.15 3.15 -6.26
N LEU A 263 -11.02 3.45 -7.22
CA LEU A 263 -12.27 4.21 -7.00
C LEU A 263 -13.49 3.32 -6.69
N GLY A 264 -13.31 2.00 -6.88
CA GLY A 264 -14.32 0.96 -6.66
C GLY A 264 -14.54 0.55 -5.19
N PRO A 265 -15.44 -0.40 -4.94
CA PRO A 265 -15.77 -0.85 -3.58
C PRO A 265 -14.61 -1.55 -2.88
N ASP A 266 -13.67 -2.14 -3.62
CA ASP A 266 -12.54 -2.91 -3.09
C ASP A 266 -11.33 -2.04 -2.71
N GLN A 267 -11.48 -0.71 -2.75
CA GLN A 267 -10.40 0.26 -2.49
C GLN A 267 -9.62 -0.07 -1.20
N GLU A 268 -10.31 -0.40 -0.11
CA GLU A 268 -9.66 -0.66 1.18
C GLU A 268 -8.87 -1.97 1.20
N GLU A 269 -9.33 -2.99 0.48
CA GLU A 269 -8.60 -4.25 0.36
C GLU A 269 -7.36 -4.09 -0.53
N LEU A 270 -7.49 -3.31 -1.61
CA LEU A 270 -6.36 -2.95 -2.48
C LEU A 270 -5.28 -2.16 -1.74
N LEU A 271 -5.71 -1.11 -1.01
CA LEU A 271 -4.81 -0.22 -0.28
C LEU A 271 -4.38 -0.78 1.09
N ALA A 272 -4.79 -1.99 1.45
CA ALA A 272 -4.27 -2.69 2.62
C ALA A 272 -2.82 -3.13 2.41
N SER A 273 -2.43 -3.43 1.17
CA SER A 273 -1.05 -3.72 0.79
C SER A 273 -0.27 -2.41 0.66
N LYS A 274 0.82 -2.30 1.44
CA LYS A 274 1.75 -1.18 1.35
C LYS A 274 2.41 -1.07 -0.02
N ILE A 275 2.65 -2.20 -0.70
CA ILE A 275 3.18 -2.21 -2.08
C ILE A 275 2.18 -1.57 -3.04
N PHE A 276 0.90 -1.97 -3.01
CA PHE A 276 -0.12 -1.38 -3.88
C PHE A 276 -0.41 0.09 -3.54
N GLU A 277 -0.44 0.44 -2.25
CA GLU A 277 -0.58 1.83 -1.80
C GLU A 277 0.57 2.70 -2.31
N ALA A 278 1.82 2.28 -2.16
CA ALA A 278 3.00 2.99 -2.65
C ALA A 278 3.00 3.11 -4.19
N SER A 279 2.57 2.06 -4.89
CA SER A 279 2.49 2.05 -6.35
C SER A 279 1.44 3.06 -6.87
N ALA A 280 0.27 3.13 -6.23
CA ALA A 280 -0.77 4.11 -6.55
C ALA A 280 -0.28 5.55 -6.31
N ILE A 281 0.41 5.79 -5.19
CA ILE A 281 1.00 7.09 -4.87
C ILE A 281 2.02 7.52 -5.93
N GLU A 282 2.91 6.61 -6.34
CA GLU A 282 3.93 6.89 -7.34
C GLU A 282 3.33 7.17 -8.72
N PHE A 283 2.27 6.45 -9.10
CA PHE A 283 1.52 6.73 -10.32
C PHE A 283 0.96 8.17 -10.31
N ILE A 284 0.32 8.58 -9.21
CA ILE A 284 -0.22 9.93 -9.06
C ILE A 284 0.91 10.98 -9.15
N LYS A 285 2.05 10.75 -8.48
CA LYS A 285 3.19 11.67 -8.49
C LYS A 285 3.81 11.87 -9.86
N LYS A 286 3.75 10.86 -10.74
CA LYS A 286 4.27 10.91 -12.11
C LYS A 286 3.27 11.44 -13.14
N SER A 287 2.02 11.66 -12.74
CA SER A 287 0.99 12.17 -13.66
C SER A 287 1.34 13.58 -14.13
N ASP A 288 1.26 13.79 -15.44
CA ASP A 288 1.40 15.11 -16.07
C ASP A 288 0.13 15.97 -15.97
N LYS A 289 -1.01 15.36 -15.60
CA LYS A 289 -2.29 16.04 -15.39
C LYS A 289 -2.41 16.73 -14.03
N LEU A 290 -1.51 16.41 -13.10
CA LEU A 290 -1.63 16.79 -11.69
C LEU A 290 -0.45 17.64 -11.24
N ILE A 291 -0.72 18.54 -10.30
CA ILE A 291 0.31 19.32 -9.62
C ILE A 291 0.46 18.76 -8.22
N VAL A 292 1.60 18.12 -7.97
CA VAL A 292 1.96 17.67 -6.62
C VAL A 292 2.66 18.82 -5.91
N PRO A 293 2.07 19.36 -4.83
CA PRO A 293 2.63 20.51 -4.15
C PRO A 293 3.98 20.17 -3.49
N LEU A 294 5.03 20.94 -3.77
CA LEU A 294 6.34 20.78 -3.15
C LEU A 294 6.51 21.73 -1.97
N ALA A 295 7.06 21.23 -0.86
CA ALA A 295 7.32 22.04 0.34
C ALA A 295 8.26 23.23 0.06
N SER A 296 9.17 23.11 -0.91
CA SER A 296 10.09 24.17 -1.32
C SER A 296 9.45 25.30 -2.11
N GLU A 297 8.19 25.16 -2.54
CA GLU A 297 7.47 26.17 -3.33
C GLU A 297 6.61 27.11 -2.45
N GLY A 298 6.91 27.12 -1.13
CA GLY A 298 6.13 27.72 -0.04
C GLY A 298 5.60 29.15 -0.22
N ASP A 299 6.10 29.91 -1.18
CA ASP A 299 5.73 31.32 -1.39
C ASP A 299 4.92 31.57 -2.68
N LYS A 300 4.86 30.62 -3.62
CA LYS A 300 4.15 30.82 -4.92
C LYS A 300 2.66 30.54 -4.84
N TYR A 301 2.28 29.67 -3.92
CA TYR A 301 0.93 29.14 -3.80
C TYR A 301 0.51 28.98 -2.33
N TYR A 302 1.41 29.01 -1.35
CA TYR A 302 1.15 28.42 -0.02
C TYR A 302 1.26 29.39 1.16
N TYR A 303 0.59 29.03 2.26
CA TYR A 303 1.08 29.28 3.62
C TYR A 303 1.21 27.91 4.31
N LEU A 304 2.27 27.17 3.96
CA LEU A 304 2.61 25.87 4.53
C LEU A 304 3.71 26.05 5.58
N ALA A 305 3.43 26.80 6.65
CA ALA A 305 4.39 26.92 7.76
C ALA A 305 4.74 25.56 8.38
N ASP A 306 4.00 24.49 8.05
CA ASP A 306 4.28 23.13 8.48
C ASP A 306 3.87 22.07 7.43
N THR A 307 4.69 21.02 7.30
CA THR A 307 4.39 19.67 6.77
C THR A 307 4.35 19.39 5.25
N THR A 308 5.30 18.53 4.84
CA THR A 308 5.24 17.61 3.70
C THR A 308 3.86 16.95 3.54
N ILE A 309 3.44 16.65 2.30
CA ILE A 309 2.25 15.83 2.05
C ILE A 309 2.42 14.47 2.73
N VAL A 310 1.48 14.12 3.60
CA VAL A 310 1.37 12.79 4.19
C VAL A 310 0.43 11.97 3.32
N TRP A 311 1.00 11.07 2.51
CA TRP A 311 0.25 10.29 1.53
C TRP A 311 -0.56 9.16 2.14
N GLU A 312 0.06 8.45 3.07
CA GLU A 312 -0.46 7.26 3.72
C GLU A 312 -1.32 7.64 4.92
N ARG A 313 -2.10 6.67 5.43
CA ARG A 313 -2.81 6.84 6.70
C ARG A 313 -1.83 7.00 7.85
N THR A 314 -2.19 7.88 8.79
CA THR A 314 -1.50 7.97 10.07
C THR A 314 -2.39 7.44 11.19
N TYR A 315 -1.74 6.85 12.19
CA TYR A 315 -2.41 6.20 13.31
C TYR A 315 -1.84 6.69 14.64
N SER A 316 -2.71 6.76 15.64
CA SER A 316 -2.33 6.80 17.05
C SER A 316 -2.84 5.50 17.70
N GLY A 317 -1.92 4.56 17.93
CA GLY A 317 -2.29 3.18 18.24
C GLY A 317 -3.04 2.54 17.08
N ASN A 318 -4.25 2.03 17.32
CA ASN A 318 -5.12 1.42 16.29
C ASN A 318 -6.14 2.41 15.71
N THR A 319 -6.11 3.68 16.11
CA THR A 319 -7.06 4.70 15.66
C THR A 319 -6.46 5.54 14.55
N ILE A 320 -7.17 5.65 13.43
CA ILE A 320 -6.78 6.52 12.32
C ILE A 320 -6.84 7.98 12.80
N THR A 321 -5.73 8.70 12.72
CA THR A 321 -5.63 10.13 13.02
C THR A 321 -5.70 11.00 11.76
N ASP A 322 -5.25 10.47 10.63
CA ASP A 322 -5.43 11.06 9.31
C ASP A 322 -5.65 9.94 8.28
N ILE A 323 -6.63 10.11 7.39
CA ILE A 323 -6.93 9.18 6.31
C ILE A 323 -5.86 9.20 5.18
N GLY A 324 -4.95 10.18 5.19
CA GLY A 324 -3.87 10.33 4.21
C GLY A 324 -4.30 11.00 2.91
N GLU A 325 -3.35 11.64 2.21
CA GLU A 325 -3.61 12.33 0.94
C GLU A 325 -4.14 11.39 -0.15
N LEU A 326 -3.67 10.14 -0.22
CA LEU A 326 -4.13 9.20 -1.27
C LEU A 326 -5.66 9.02 -1.24
N ARG A 327 -6.24 8.86 -0.05
CA ARG A 327 -7.68 8.60 0.09
C ARG A 327 -8.50 9.87 -0.11
N LYS A 328 -7.98 11.03 0.33
CA LYS A 328 -8.56 12.35 0.03
C LYS A 328 -8.57 12.59 -1.48
N PHE A 329 -7.47 12.30 -2.15
CA PHE A 329 -7.32 12.40 -3.60
C PHE A 329 -8.32 11.50 -4.33
N LEU A 330 -8.38 10.20 -4.00
CA LEU A 330 -9.32 9.27 -4.65
C LEU A 330 -10.78 9.68 -4.44
N ALA A 331 -11.14 10.17 -3.25
CA ALA A 331 -12.48 10.70 -2.98
C ALA A 331 -12.80 11.92 -3.84
N GLY A 332 -11.88 12.89 -3.94
CA GLY A 332 -12.07 14.06 -4.78
C GLY A 332 -12.11 13.74 -6.28
N VAL A 333 -11.27 12.82 -6.75
CA VAL A 333 -11.31 12.34 -8.15
C VAL A 333 -12.67 11.74 -8.48
N LYS A 334 -13.22 10.91 -7.58
CA LYS A 334 -14.54 10.29 -7.75
C LYS A 334 -15.66 11.33 -7.90
N GLU A 335 -15.59 12.42 -7.13
CA GLU A 335 -16.51 13.55 -7.26
C GLU A 335 -16.37 14.27 -8.61
N ILE A 336 -15.13 14.45 -9.10
CA ILE A 336 -14.87 15.15 -10.37
C ILE A 336 -15.35 14.33 -11.57
N ILE A 337 -14.99 13.05 -11.64
CA ILE A 337 -15.26 12.22 -12.81
C ILE A 337 -16.67 11.57 -12.78
N GLY A 338 -17.28 11.48 -11.59
CA GLY A 338 -18.56 10.81 -11.39
C GLY A 338 -18.50 9.34 -11.80
N THR A 339 -19.14 9.01 -12.93
CA THR A 339 -19.15 7.64 -13.51
C THR A 339 -18.17 7.44 -14.66
N SER A 340 -17.40 8.48 -15.02
CA SER A 340 -16.41 8.45 -16.09
C SER A 340 -15.09 7.82 -15.62
N SER A 341 -14.11 7.70 -16.53
CA SER A 341 -12.79 7.15 -16.22
C SER A 341 -11.80 8.23 -15.76
N PHE A 342 -10.75 7.85 -15.04
CA PHE A 342 -9.65 8.74 -14.67
C PHE A 342 -8.90 9.26 -15.91
N ALA A 343 -8.90 8.50 -17.01
CA ALA A 343 -8.38 8.96 -18.28
C ALA A 343 -9.11 10.21 -18.81
N ASP A 344 -10.38 10.39 -18.45
CA ASP A 344 -11.20 11.56 -18.79
C ASP A 344 -11.10 12.70 -17.77
N LEU A 345 -10.26 12.54 -16.72
CA LEU A 345 -10.07 13.58 -15.71
C LEU A 345 -9.61 14.87 -16.38
N ALA A 346 -10.46 15.90 -16.26
CA ALA A 346 -10.25 17.22 -16.83
C ALA A 346 -10.58 18.29 -15.78
N PHE A 347 -9.65 19.22 -15.61
CA PHE A 347 -9.82 20.38 -14.75
C PHE A 347 -10.31 21.55 -15.59
N THR A 348 -11.63 21.78 -15.60
CA THR A 348 -12.26 22.94 -16.24
C THR A 348 -13.11 23.67 -15.22
N MET A 349 -13.33 24.97 -15.44
CA MET A 349 -14.21 25.75 -14.58
C MET A 349 -15.63 25.17 -14.57
N ASP A 350 -16.20 24.80 -15.72
CA ASP A 350 -17.52 24.14 -15.79
C ASP A 350 -17.62 22.89 -14.90
N THR A 351 -16.60 22.04 -14.90
CA THR A 351 -16.56 20.86 -14.02
C THR A 351 -16.54 21.28 -12.55
N MET A 352 -15.69 22.24 -12.18
CA MET A 352 -15.56 22.69 -10.78
C MET A 352 -16.84 23.35 -10.25
N LEU A 353 -17.59 24.02 -11.13
CA LEU A 353 -18.86 24.65 -10.77
C LEU A 353 -19.99 23.63 -10.56
N ALA A 354 -19.87 22.40 -11.08
CA ALA A 354 -20.90 21.37 -11.03
C ALA A 354 -20.72 20.34 -9.90
N VAL A 355 -19.52 20.24 -9.31
CA VAL A 355 -19.16 19.19 -8.34
C VAL A 355 -19.29 19.67 -6.89
N ASN A 356 -19.32 18.72 -5.94
CA ASN A 356 -19.19 19.04 -4.53
C ASN A 356 -17.74 19.41 -4.19
N PHE A 357 -17.45 20.71 -4.24
CA PHE A 357 -16.10 21.24 -4.12
C PHE A 357 -15.46 20.99 -2.75
N ASP A 358 -16.25 20.90 -1.67
CA ASP A 358 -15.74 20.64 -0.31
C ASP A 358 -14.98 19.30 -0.24
N SER A 359 -15.53 18.25 -0.85
CA SER A 359 -14.88 16.93 -0.91
C SER A 359 -13.60 16.95 -1.76
N VAL A 360 -13.62 17.67 -2.89
CA VAL A 360 -12.48 17.81 -3.80
C VAL A 360 -11.31 18.51 -3.12
N LEU A 361 -11.58 19.56 -2.36
CA LEU A 361 -10.58 20.38 -1.69
C LEU A 361 -9.96 19.72 -0.45
N HIS A 362 -10.46 18.58 0.00
CA HIS A 362 -9.74 17.80 1.01
C HIS A 362 -8.39 17.30 0.52
N SER A 363 -8.23 17.09 -0.79
CA SER A 363 -6.96 16.70 -1.41
C SER A 363 -6.13 17.93 -1.74
N ARG A 364 -4.92 17.98 -1.19
CA ARG A 364 -3.94 19.04 -1.51
C ARG A 364 -3.49 18.98 -2.97
N VAL A 365 -3.41 17.78 -3.55
CA VAL A 365 -3.03 17.61 -4.98
C VAL A 365 -4.12 18.17 -5.90
N LEU A 366 -5.39 17.85 -5.63
CA LEU A 366 -6.49 18.39 -6.42
C LEU A 366 -6.65 19.90 -6.21
N GLU A 367 -6.61 20.36 -4.96
CA GLU A 367 -6.62 21.80 -4.63
C GLU A 367 -5.55 22.54 -5.42
N ALA A 368 -4.31 22.01 -5.47
CA ALA A 368 -3.23 22.67 -6.19
C ALA A 368 -3.39 22.70 -7.70
N THR A 369 -3.87 21.58 -8.25
CA THR A 369 -4.14 21.46 -9.68
C THR A 369 -5.22 22.45 -10.11
N ILE A 370 -6.28 22.59 -9.32
CA ILE A 370 -7.41 23.49 -9.60
C ILE A 370 -6.98 24.96 -9.42
N ALA A 371 -6.21 25.28 -8.38
CA ALA A 371 -5.69 26.63 -8.17
C ALA A 371 -4.86 27.11 -9.37
N LYS A 372 -3.98 26.25 -9.91
CA LYS A 372 -3.21 26.57 -11.12
C LYS A 372 -4.13 26.78 -12.32
N MET A 373 -5.10 25.89 -12.53
CA MET A 373 -6.07 26.01 -13.63
C MET A 373 -6.81 27.37 -13.58
N ILE A 374 -7.26 27.80 -12.40
CA ILE A 374 -7.92 29.09 -12.24
C ILE A 374 -6.94 30.26 -12.42
N ALA A 375 -5.73 30.16 -11.88
CA ALA A 375 -4.71 31.17 -12.09
C ALA A 375 -4.40 31.38 -13.59
N ASP A 376 -4.38 30.32 -14.38
CA ASP A 376 -4.22 30.40 -15.84
C ASP A 376 -5.44 31.07 -16.51
N LEU A 377 -6.67 30.76 -16.06
CA LEU A 377 -7.87 31.42 -16.54
C LEU A 377 -7.88 32.94 -16.28
N ILE A 378 -7.33 33.37 -15.13
CA ILE A 378 -7.23 34.78 -14.75
C ILE A 378 -6.11 35.50 -15.50
N THR A 379 -4.97 34.84 -15.71
CA THR A 379 -3.79 35.51 -16.29
C THR A 379 -3.79 35.52 -17.81
N SER A 380 -4.35 34.48 -18.45
CA SER A 380 -4.26 34.28 -19.89
C SER A 380 -5.52 33.68 -20.54
N GLY A 381 -6.53 33.33 -19.75
CA GLY A 381 -7.79 32.74 -20.22
C GLY A 381 -8.97 33.72 -20.18
N THR A 382 -10.17 33.15 -20.03
CA THR A 382 -11.43 33.90 -20.16
C THR A 382 -11.66 34.95 -19.07
N LEU A 383 -10.99 34.84 -17.93
CA LEU A 383 -11.10 35.79 -16.82
C LEU A 383 -10.06 36.91 -16.91
N THR A 384 -9.24 36.94 -17.97
CA THR A 384 -8.19 37.96 -18.17
C THR A 384 -8.78 39.37 -18.20
N GLY A 385 -8.26 40.23 -17.32
CA GLY A 385 -8.68 41.61 -17.17
C GLY A 385 -9.99 41.81 -16.37
N PHE A 386 -10.79 40.75 -16.19
CA PHE A 386 -11.98 40.78 -15.35
C PHE A 386 -11.66 40.56 -13.89
N VAL A 387 -10.71 39.66 -13.60
CA VAL A 387 -10.24 39.36 -12.24
C VAL A 387 -8.88 39.99 -12.00
N LYS A 388 -8.74 40.66 -10.87
CA LYS A 388 -7.52 41.34 -10.43
C LYS A 388 -6.85 40.54 -9.31
N GLU A 389 -5.53 40.42 -9.40
CA GLU A 389 -4.73 39.84 -8.32
C GLU A 389 -4.79 40.72 -7.06
N PRO A 390 -5.09 40.16 -5.88
CA PRO A 390 -5.04 40.91 -4.62
C PRO A 390 -3.63 41.46 -4.36
N ALA A 391 -3.51 42.64 -3.76
CA ALA A 391 -2.20 43.24 -3.43
C ALA A 391 -1.34 42.36 -2.49
N SER A 392 -1.98 41.49 -1.71
CA SER A 392 -1.32 40.51 -0.84
C SER A 392 -0.95 39.20 -1.54
N GLY A 393 -1.17 39.11 -2.86
CA GLY A 393 -1.20 37.84 -3.58
C GLY A 393 -2.43 36.99 -3.25
N TYR A 394 -2.58 35.92 -4.04
CA TYR A 394 -3.60 34.90 -3.84
C TYR A 394 -3.32 34.02 -2.62
N GLN A 395 -4.38 33.65 -1.91
CA GLN A 395 -4.39 32.73 -0.78
C GLN A 395 -5.26 31.52 -1.12
N TRP A 396 -4.85 30.80 -2.18
CA TRP A 396 -5.62 29.70 -2.77
C TRP A 396 -5.97 28.58 -1.77
N TYR A 397 -5.14 28.37 -0.74
CA TYR A 397 -5.22 27.23 0.18
C TYR A 397 -5.38 27.76 1.60
N TYR A 398 -6.42 27.33 2.32
CA TYR A 398 -6.60 27.64 3.73
C TYR A 398 -7.35 26.53 4.47
N HIS A 399 -6.69 25.94 5.47
CA HIS A 399 -7.32 25.02 6.41
C HIS A 399 -7.68 25.76 7.70
N LYS A 400 -8.83 25.41 8.31
CA LYS A 400 -9.38 25.97 9.55
C LYS A 400 -8.39 26.03 10.74
N THR A 401 -7.30 25.27 10.68
CA THR A 401 -6.26 25.17 11.71
C THR A 401 -5.00 25.99 11.42
N SER A 402 -4.88 26.66 10.27
CA SER A 402 -3.69 27.45 9.91
C SER A 402 -3.59 28.74 10.75
N THR A 403 -2.47 28.94 11.43
CA THR A 403 -2.20 30.15 12.24
C THR A 403 -1.05 30.96 11.64
N ASP A 404 -1.30 32.21 11.24
CA ASP A 404 -0.24 33.20 10.99
C ASP A 404 -0.10 34.11 12.22
N ALA A 405 0.96 33.89 12.99
CA ALA A 405 1.26 34.63 14.21
C ALA A 405 2.04 35.93 13.96
N LEU A 406 2.58 36.15 12.76
CA LEU A 406 3.56 37.21 12.47
C LEU A 406 2.94 38.43 11.80
N ASN A 407 1.89 38.27 10.99
CA ASN A 407 1.38 39.35 10.14
C ASN A 407 0.15 40.10 10.66
N GLY A 408 -0.29 39.82 11.89
CA GLY A 408 -1.42 40.53 12.49
C GLY A 408 -2.75 40.19 11.79
N VAL A 409 -3.45 39.20 12.34
CA VAL A 409 -4.86 38.90 12.04
C VAL A 409 -5.14 38.52 10.57
N VAL A 410 -4.46 37.48 10.08
CA VAL A 410 -5.13 36.54 9.16
C VAL A 410 -5.82 35.51 10.06
N ARG A 411 -7.05 35.81 10.50
CA ARG A 411 -7.87 34.88 11.26
C ARG A 411 -8.52 33.89 10.30
N ARG A 412 -8.32 32.59 10.51
CA ARG A 412 -9.37 31.54 10.46
C ARG A 412 -10.34 31.51 9.27
N GLY A 413 -9.94 31.89 8.05
CA GLY A 413 -10.93 32.02 6.98
C GLY A 413 -12.02 33.03 7.36
N GLU A 414 -11.65 34.04 8.14
CA GLU A 414 -12.50 35.11 8.59
C GLU A 414 -11.90 36.38 8.03
N TYR A 415 -12.07 36.60 6.72
CA TYR A 415 -12.11 37.98 6.28
C TYR A 415 -13.47 38.51 6.75
N GLU A 416 -13.48 39.29 7.85
CA GLU A 416 -14.65 40.07 8.25
C GLU A 416 -14.92 41.09 7.13
N LEU A 417 -15.68 40.65 6.15
CA LEU A 417 -16.07 41.42 4.99
C LEU A 417 -17.10 42.51 5.35
N THR A 418 -17.79 42.33 6.47
CA THR A 418 -18.71 43.27 7.13
C THR A 418 -18.70 43.00 8.65
N ALA A 419 -19.34 43.87 9.46
CA ALA A 419 -19.42 43.75 10.92
C ALA A 419 -20.31 42.58 11.43
N GLN A 420 -20.60 41.59 10.59
CA GLN A 420 -21.35 40.37 10.91
C GLN A 420 -20.54 39.16 10.42
N PRO A 421 -20.55 38.02 11.14
CA PRO A 421 -19.61 36.93 10.91
C PRO A 421 -20.04 36.09 9.70
N THR A 422 -19.64 36.50 8.50
CA THR A 422 -19.61 35.63 7.32
C THR A 422 -18.19 35.07 7.19
N TYR A 423 -18.02 33.80 7.53
CA TYR A 423 -16.76 33.06 7.43
C TYR A 423 -16.51 32.69 5.95
N GLN A 424 -15.32 32.96 5.40
CA GLN A 424 -14.88 32.51 4.07
C GLN A 424 -13.80 31.42 4.18
N TYR A 425 -14.02 30.30 3.50
CA TYR A 425 -12.96 29.35 3.21
C TYR A 425 -12.00 29.90 2.14
N SER A 426 -10.92 29.18 1.82
CA SER A 426 -9.81 29.63 0.95
C SER A 426 -10.22 30.45 -0.28
N ASP A 427 -9.31 31.29 -0.81
CA ASP A 427 -9.61 32.12 -2.00
C ASP A 427 -10.13 31.27 -3.18
N LEU A 428 -9.72 30.00 -3.25
CA LEU A 428 -10.18 29.04 -4.24
C LEU A 428 -11.67 28.69 -4.09
N LEU A 429 -12.10 28.21 -2.92
CA LEU A 429 -13.52 27.87 -2.68
C LEU A 429 -14.39 29.12 -2.81
N GLY A 430 -13.99 30.23 -2.20
CA GLY A 430 -14.75 31.48 -2.26
C GLY A 430 -14.93 31.98 -3.71
N LEU A 431 -13.88 31.92 -4.54
CA LEU A 431 -13.99 32.32 -5.94
C LEU A 431 -14.92 31.40 -6.74
N ILE A 432 -14.85 30.08 -6.54
CA ILE A 432 -15.77 29.13 -7.19
C ILE A 432 -17.21 29.40 -6.77
N GLU A 433 -17.47 29.58 -5.47
CA GLU A 433 -18.80 29.93 -4.96
C GLU A 433 -19.31 31.26 -5.55
N ALA A 434 -18.46 32.28 -5.60
CA ALA A 434 -18.81 33.56 -6.21
C ALA A 434 -19.22 33.39 -7.69
N ILE A 435 -18.48 32.59 -8.46
CA ILE A 435 -18.80 32.31 -9.86
C ILE A 435 -20.10 31.49 -9.99
N GLN A 436 -20.35 30.52 -9.12
CA GLN A 436 -21.64 29.80 -9.09
C GLN A 436 -22.80 30.76 -8.85
N LYS A 437 -22.63 31.73 -7.94
CA LYS A 437 -23.65 32.75 -7.66
C LYS A 437 -23.81 33.75 -8.79
N MET A 438 -22.72 34.13 -9.47
CA MET A 438 -22.78 34.95 -10.69
C MET A 438 -23.57 34.24 -11.79
N ASN A 439 -23.30 32.95 -12.03
CA ASN A 439 -24.02 32.14 -13.00
C ASN A 439 -25.51 32.08 -12.67
N ALA A 440 -25.86 31.86 -11.40
CA ALA A 440 -27.24 31.85 -10.93
C ALA A 440 -27.95 33.20 -11.12
N ALA A 441 -27.20 34.31 -10.99
CA ALA A 441 -27.68 35.66 -11.25
C ALA A 441 -27.74 36.04 -12.74
N GLY A 442 -27.39 35.12 -13.65
CA GLY A 442 -27.45 35.31 -15.10
C GLY A 442 -26.15 35.79 -15.76
N LEU A 443 -25.04 35.84 -15.03
CA LEU A 443 -23.72 36.20 -15.57
C LEU A 443 -22.80 34.99 -15.64
N ASN A 444 -22.67 34.40 -16.83
CA ASN A 444 -21.80 33.25 -17.04
C ASN A 444 -20.32 33.66 -17.13
N TYR A 445 -19.43 33.00 -16.39
CA TYR A 445 -17.99 33.28 -16.43
C TYR A 445 -17.37 33.21 -17.84
N SER A 446 -17.94 32.38 -18.73
CA SER A 446 -17.49 32.20 -20.11
C SER A 446 -17.98 33.28 -21.07
N ASN A 447 -18.94 34.11 -20.63
CA ASN A 447 -19.54 35.16 -21.43
C ASN A 447 -19.79 36.41 -20.58
N ILE A 448 -18.71 37.05 -20.15
CA ILE A 448 -18.76 38.31 -19.39
C ILE A 448 -18.69 39.48 -20.38
N ASP A 449 -19.82 40.08 -20.69
CA ASP A 449 -19.93 41.28 -21.51
C ASP A 449 -20.94 42.29 -20.93
N TYR A 450 -21.02 43.47 -21.52
CA TYR A 450 -21.91 44.52 -20.99
C TYR A 450 -23.40 44.18 -21.12
N ASN A 451 -23.80 43.36 -22.10
CA ASN A 451 -25.20 42.96 -22.29
C ASN A 451 -25.63 41.94 -21.23
N THR A 452 -24.79 40.96 -20.96
CA THR A 452 -25.01 39.90 -19.97
C THR A 452 -25.04 40.45 -18.55
N ILE A 453 -24.11 41.36 -18.20
CA ILE A 453 -24.15 42.05 -16.90
C ILE A 453 -25.44 42.88 -16.75
N ALA A 454 -25.84 43.61 -17.80
CA ALA A 454 -27.08 44.40 -17.75
C ALA A 454 -28.35 43.53 -17.70
N ALA A 455 -28.33 42.35 -18.34
CA ALA A 455 -29.45 41.41 -18.33
C ALA A 455 -29.59 40.66 -17.00
N GLY A 456 -28.49 40.44 -16.27
CA GLY A 456 -28.49 39.73 -14.99
C GLY A 456 -29.31 40.41 -13.88
N ASP A 457 -29.63 39.63 -12.85
CA ASP A 457 -30.30 40.14 -11.66
C ASP A 457 -29.33 41.00 -10.85
N THR A 458 -29.70 42.26 -10.65
CA THR A 458 -28.83 43.26 -10.06
C THR A 458 -28.56 43.01 -8.57
N ASN A 459 -29.53 42.45 -7.84
CA ASN A 459 -29.33 42.13 -6.41
C ASN A 459 -28.48 40.86 -6.29
N ASP A 460 -28.84 39.81 -7.02
CA ASP A 460 -28.11 38.55 -6.93
C ASP A 460 -26.66 38.69 -7.44
N LEU A 461 -26.41 39.54 -8.45
CA LEU A 461 -25.06 39.89 -8.86
C LEU A 461 -24.31 40.67 -7.78
N ALA A 462 -24.95 41.62 -7.09
CA ALA A 462 -24.31 42.32 -5.99
C ALA A 462 -23.94 41.36 -4.84
N ASP A 463 -24.81 40.39 -4.53
CA ASP A 463 -24.55 39.31 -3.58
C ASP A 463 -23.35 38.47 -4.02
N ALA A 464 -23.36 37.98 -5.26
CA ALA A 464 -22.30 37.15 -5.82
C ALA A 464 -20.92 37.83 -5.80
N LEU A 465 -20.87 39.11 -6.20
CA LEU A 465 -19.64 39.88 -6.29
C LEU A 465 -19.10 40.32 -4.92
N TRP A 466 -19.99 40.52 -3.93
CA TRP A 466 -19.60 41.05 -2.63
C TRP A 466 -19.36 39.95 -1.60
N ASP A 467 -20.28 38.99 -1.44
CA ASP A 467 -20.37 38.18 -0.21
C ASP A 467 -19.48 36.92 -0.22
N TYR A 468 -19.10 36.41 -1.39
CA TYR A 468 -18.55 35.04 -1.52
C TYR A 468 -17.04 34.97 -1.75
N SER A 469 -16.42 36.02 -2.30
CA SER A 469 -14.97 36.00 -2.59
C SER A 469 -14.30 37.35 -2.39
N ARG A 470 -13.20 37.34 -1.64
CA ARG A 470 -12.26 38.47 -1.56
C ARG A 470 -11.69 38.84 -2.94
N ILE A 471 -11.32 37.84 -3.74
CA ILE A 471 -10.82 38.04 -5.11
C ILE A 471 -11.88 38.77 -5.93
N MET A 472 -13.11 38.26 -5.93
CA MET A 472 -14.17 38.85 -6.75
C MET A 472 -14.53 40.26 -6.28
N ARG A 473 -14.61 40.47 -4.96
CA ARG A 473 -14.85 41.80 -4.38
C ARG A 473 -13.79 42.81 -4.81
N GLY A 474 -12.51 42.44 -4.74
CA GLY A 474 -11.40 43.28 -5.20
C GLY A 474 -11.35 43.48 -6.71
N SER A 475 -12.16 42.74 -7.47
CA SER A 475 -12.18 42.75 -8.94
C SER A 475 -13.40 43.47 -9.54
N ILE A 476 -14.32 44.00 -8.73
CA ILE A 476 -15.59 44.58 -9.22
C ILE A 476 -15.33 45.70 -10.24
N ALA A 477 -14.44 46.65 -9.93
CA ALA A 477 -14.11 47.73 -10.85
C ALA A 477 -13.49 47.20 -12.16
N SER A 478 -12.56 46.25 -12.06
CA SER A 478 -11.93 45.59 -13.21
C SER A 478 -12.97 44.90 -14.08
N LEU A 479 -13.87 44.11 -13.48
CA LEU A 479 -14.93 43.38 -14.18
C LEU A 479 -15.83 44.34 -14.98
N LEU A 480 -16.34 45.40 -14.33
CA LEU A 480 -17.23 46.37 -14.98
C LEU A 480 -16.50 47.15 -16.07
N ASN A 481 -15.29 47.65 -15.82
CA ASN A 481 -14.53 48.39 -16.83
C ASN A 481 -14.14 47.52 -18.02
N GLN A 482 -13.69 46.29 -17.76
CA GLN A 482 -13.26 45.36 -18.80
C GLN A 482 -14.42 44.99 -19.73
N SER A 483 -15.62 44.77 -19.17
CA SER A 483 -16.82 44.47 -19.96
C SER A 483 -17.26 45.62 -20.90
N LEU A 484 -16.83 46.86 -20.60
CA LEU A 484 -17.09 48.06 -21.41
C LEU A 484 -15.87 48.51 -22.23
N SER A 485 -14.78 47.75 -22.24
CA SER A 485 -13.52 48.15 -22.89
C SER A 485 -13.69 48.45 -24.39
N GLY A 486 -14.51 47.66 -25.08
CA GLY A 486 -14.85 47.84 -26.50
C GLY A 486 -15.88 48.92 -26.82
N VAL A 487 -16.51 49.54 -25.81
CA VAL A 487 -17.56 50.55 -26.02
C VAL A 487 -16.92 51.94 -26.20
N ALA A 488 -17.13 52.53 -27.39
CA ALA A 488 -16.65 53.87 -27.75
C ALA A 488 -17.75 54.93 -27.54
N ASN A 489 -18.01 55.28 -26.28
CA ASN A 489 -19.00 56.30 -25.91
C ASN A 489 -18.40 57.29 -24.90
N PRO A 490 -18.52 58.62 -25.10
CA PRO A 490 -17.96 59.64 -24.20
C PRO A 490 -18.63 59.67 -22.81
N LEU A 491 -19.82 59.10 -22.67
CA LEU A 491 -20.54 58.96 -21.40
C LEU A 491 -20.32 57.61 -20.73
N LYS A 492 -19.39 56.79 -21.24
CA LYS A 492 -19.05 55.49 -20.65
C LYS A 492 -18.65 55.66 -19.17
N PRO A 493 -19.32 54.98 -18.23
CA PRO A 493 -18.93 55.03 -16.83
C PRO A 493 -17.54 54.41 -16.65
N VAL A 494 -16.76 54.97 -15.73
CA VAL A 494 -15.46 54.44 -15.31
C VAL A 494 -15.54 54.17 -13.82
N PHE A 495 -15.25 52.93 -13.45
CA PHE A 495 -15.30 52.47 -12.08
C PHE A 495 -13.89 52.42 -11.48
N THR A 496 -13.75 52.75 -10.19
CA THR A 496 -12.47 52.68 -9.47
C THR A 496 -12.63 51.90 -8.19
N ASP A 497 -11.60 51.18 -7.75
CA ASP A 497 -11.65 50.34 -6.54
C ASP A 497 -12.18 51.10 -5.31
N ASP A 498 -11.78 52.37 -5.14
CA ASP A 498 -12.19 53.24 -4.03
C ASP A 498 -13.71 53.51 -3.95
N GLN A 499 -14.47 53.21 -5.01
CA GLN A 499 -15.94 53.37 -5.01
C GLN A 499 -16.66 52.24 -4.28
N PHE A 500 -16.01 51.08 -4.09
CA PHE A 500 -16.66 49.87 -3.60
C PHE A 500 -16.33 49.60 -2.14
N THR A 501 -16.95 50.36 -1.23
CA THR A 501 -16.72 50.22 0.22
C THR A 501 -17.80 49.41 0.93
N THR A 502 -18.97 49.30 0.31
CA THR A 502 -20.13 48.58 0.81
C THR A 502 -20.85 47.83 -0.31
N LYS A 503 -21.66 46.84 0.05
CA LYS A 503 -22.56 46.15 -0.88
C LYS A 503 -23.52 47.10 -1.61
N ALA A 504 -23.96 48.16 -0.94
CA ALA A 504 -24.83 49.18 -1.54
C ALA A 504 -24.11 49.94 -2.66
N ASP A 505 -22.79 50.14 -2.55
CA ASP A 505 -22.00 50.77 -3.62
C ASP A 505 -21.95 49.87 -4.86
N VAL A 506 -21.80 48.55 -4.67
CA VAL A 506 -21.86 47.56 -5.76
C VAL A 506 -23.21 47.62 -6.46
N LEU A 507 -24.30 47.64 -5.69
CA LEU A 507 -25.65 47.71 -6.24
C LEU A 507 -25.86 49.00 -7.06
N ASN A 508 -25.46 50.15 -6.53
CA ASN A 508 -25.56 51.44 -7.22
C ASN A 508 -24.74 51.46 -8.52
N ALA A 509 -23.54 50.88 -8.50
CA ALA A 509 -22.69 50.77 -9.68
C ALA A 509 -23.33 49.86 -10.75
N LEU A 510 -23.89 48.72 -10.37
CA LEU A 510 -24.60 47.83 -11.30
C LEU A 510 -25.85 48.49 -11.90
N VAL A 511 -26.61 49.27 -11.11
CA VAL A 511 -27.74 50.06 -11.63
C VAL A 511 -27.26 51.12 -12.64
N THR A 512 -26.18 51.83 -12.31
CA THR A 512 -25.56 52.83 -13.20
C THR A 512 -25.10 52.17 -14.49
N PHE A 513 -24.43 51.03 -14.39
CA PHE A 513 -23.96 50.21 -15.50
C PHE A 513 -25.13 49.80 -16.41
N LYS A 514 -26.20 49.23 -15.83
CA LYS A 514 -27.39 48.77 -16.54
C LYS A 514 -28.13 49.92 -17.24
N THR A 515 -28.21 51.08 -16.59
CA THR A 515 -28.82 52.28 -17.18
C THR A 515 -27.99 52.78 -18.37
N PHE A 516 -26.67 52.79 -18.26
CA PHE A 516 -25.80 53.15 -19.38
C PHE A 516 -25.97 52.18 -20.56
N VAL A 517 -25.96 50.88 -20.31
CA VAL A 517 -26.14 49.86 -21.36
C VAL A 517 -27.50 49.98 -22.05
N ALA A 518 -28.57 50.31 -21.31
CA ALA A 518 -29.88 50.54 -21.90
C ALA A 518 -29.96 51.78 -22.83
N LEU A 519 -28.95 52.66 -22.79
CA LEU A 519 -28.83 53.85 -23.64
C LEU A 519 -27.87 53.65 -24.83
N LEU A 520 -27.15 52.52 -24.89
CA LEU A 520 -26.33 52.12 -26.04
C LEU A 520 -27.22 51.54 -27.14
#